data_AF-A0A453A8K4-F1
#
_entry.id   AF-A0A453A8K4-F1
#
_cell.length_a   1.000
_cell.length_b   1.000
_cell.length_c   1.000
_cell.angle_alpha   90.00
_cell.angle_beta   90.00
_cell.angle_gamma   90.00
#
_symmetry.space_group_name_H-M   'P 1'
#
loop_
_entity.id
_entity.type
_entity.pdbx_description
1 polymer ?
#
loop_
_entity_poly.entity_id
_entity_poly.type
_entity_poly.pdbx_seq_one_letter_code
_entity_poly.pdbx_strand_id
1 'polypeptide(L)'
;AATTASSAEEADKPKEPKKRGRRKVKTAEQLSDDEGEDQSKDLMPSNEMEVHSSVIDLESKVEALLSQDIGEVDKLTPLVCCFGPAKYSFIPSGRPANRLVDREIHSRMKDMFWSPDEFVRAPGGSSSNVALALAALGGRVVFMGKLGDDEYGQSMLYHLNVNGVQTRAVSLDPSAPTAMSLMKVTSRGSLNTSCVKPCAEDSFLQSDINPDVLKEV
;
A
#
# COMPACT_ATOMS: atom_id res chain seq x y z
N ALA A 1 -62.52 -49.94 13.01
CA ALA A 1 -61.51 -50.38 14.00
C ALA A 1 -60.19 -49.72 13.59
N ALA A 2 -59.85 -48.52 14.06
CA ALA A 2 -59.43 -48.15 15.42
C ALA A 2 -58.14 -48.86 15.86
N THR A 3 -57.01 -48.15 15.79
CA THR A 3 -56.03 -48.04 16.88
C THR A 3 -55.16 -46.79 16.70
N THR A 4 -55.19 -45.97 17.74
CA THR A 4 -54.44 -44.75 18.06
C THR A 4 -53.21 -45.06 18.93
N ALA A 5 -52.17 -44.23 18.87
CA ALA A 5 -51.35 -43.72 20.00
C ALA A 5 -50.16 -42.92 19.42
N SER A 6 -50.02 -41.59 19.55
CA SER A 6 -49.95 -40.67 20.70
C SER A 6 -48.52 -40.43 21.23
N SER A 7 -48.13 -39.14 21.20
CA SER A 7 -47.25 -38.38 22.13
C SER A 7 -45.78 -38.81 22.28
N ALA A 8 -44.77 -37.94 22.45
CA ALA A 8 -44.75 -36.59 22.99
C ALA A 8 -43.57 -35.77 22.44
N GLU A 9 -43.79 -34.47 22.28
CA GLU A 9 -42.79 -33.41 22.14
C GLU A 9 -42.02 -33.24 23.47
N GLU A 10 -40.70 -33.09 23.41
CA GLU A 10 -39.92 -32.57 24.53
C GLU A 10 -39.13 -31.34 24.04
N ALA A 11 -39.58 -30.19 24.51
CA ALA A 11 -39.05 -28.88 24.17
C ALA A 11 -37.72 -28.62 24.91
N ASP A 12 -36.63 -28.48 24.15
CA ASP A 12 -35.33 -28.08 24.69
C ASP A 12 -35.29 -26.56 24.90
N LYS A 13 -35.11 -26.13 26.16
CA LYS A 13 -35.09 -24.72 26.57
C LYS A 13 -33.77 -24.07 26.17
N PRO A 14 -33.76 -22.86 25.58
CA PRO A 14 -32.52 -22.17 25.24
C PRO A 14 -31.80 -21.64 26.50
N LYS A 15 -30.53 -22.02 26.69
CA LYS A 15 -29.64 -21.44 27.71
C LYS A 15 -29.11 -20.08 27.24
N GLU A 16 -29.38 -19.03 28.00
CA GLU A 16 -28.86 -17.67 27.77
C GLU A 16 -27.32 -17.59 27.95
N PRO A 17 -26.59 -16.84 27.10
CA PRO A 17 -25.15 -16.67 27.25
C PRO A 17 -24.79 -15.62 28.33
N LYS A 18 -23.90 -16.00 29.25
CA LYS A 18 -23.35 -15.12 30.31
C LYS A 18 -22.54 -13.96 29.70
N LYS A 19 -22.95 -12.72 29.99
CA LYS A 19 -22.26 -11.47 29.59
C LYS A 19 -20.91 -11.33 30.32
N ARG A 20 -19.82 -11.10 29.56
CA ARG A 20 -18.47 -10.77 30.08
C ARG A 20 -18.44 -9.31 30.60
N GLY A 21 -17.94 -9.10 31.82
CA GLY A 21 -17.78 -7.78 32.43
C GLY A 21 -16.55 -7.02 31.91
N ARG A 22 -16.72 -5.72 31.65
CA ARG A 22 -15.68 -4.75 31.23
C ARG A 22 -14.89 -4.28 32.46
N ARG A 23 -13.57 -4.49 32.50
CA ARG A 23 -12.69 -3.87 33.52
C ARG A 23 -12.49 -2.38 33.18
N LYS A 24 -12.80 -1.49 34.15
CA LYS A 24 -12.52 -0.05 34.10
C LYS A 24 -11.03 0.21 34.39
N VAL A 25 -10.37 1.01 33.56
CA VAL A 25 -9.07 1.62 33.86
C VAL A 25 -9.32 2.86 34.73
N LYS A 26 -8.56 3.02 35.81
CA LYS A 26 -8.61 4.21 36.68
C LYS A 26 -7.60 5.24 36.16
N THR A 27 -8.08 6.45 35.84
CA THR A 27 -7.30 7.67 35.70
C THR A 27 -7.02 8.24 37.10
N ALA A 28 -5.78 8.66 37.36
CA ALA A 28 -5.43 9.46 38.52
C ALA A 28 -5.03 10.85 38.04
N GLU A 29 -5.86 11.84 38.37
CA GLU A 29 -5.46 13.25 38.48
C GLU A 29 -5.21 13.56 39.95
N GLN A 30 -4.26 14.46 40.24
CA GLN A 30 -4.40 15.66 41.09
C GLN A 30 -3.00 16.16 41.54
N LEU A 31 -2.64 17.41 41.18
CA LEU A 31 -2.51 18.62 42.06
C LEU A 31 -1.15 18.66 42.79
N SER A 32 -0.46 19.78 43.02
CA SER A 32 -0.73 21.22 42.95
C SER A 32 0.59 22.00 43.08
N ASP A 33 0.50 23.29 42.79
CA ASP A 33 1.50 24.37 42.88
C ASP A 33 2.24 24.50 44.23
N ASP A 34 3.49 25.01 44.19
CA ASP A 34 4.02 25.91 45.24
C ASP A 34 5.16 26.77 44.65
N GLU A 35 5.05 28.09 44.82
CA GLU A 35 6.07 29.08 44.47
C GLU A 35 7.00 29.35 45.65
N GLY A 36 8.28 29.58 45.36
CA GLY A 36 9.24 30.10 46.34
C GLY A 36 10.48 30.64 45.64
N GLU A 37 10.52 31.96 45.46
CA GLU A 37 11.76 32.70 45.18
C GLU A 37 12.65 32.71 46.43
N ASP A 38 13.95 32.43 46.27
CA ASP A 38 14.98 33.13 47.06
C ASP A 38 16.28 33.25 46.25
N GLN A 39 16.81 34.47 46.20
CA GLN A 39 18.01 34.83 45.47
C GLN A 39 19.23 34.72 46.37
N SER A 40 20.24 33.95 45.96
CA SER A 40 21.63 34.25 46.34
C SER A 40 22.56 33.92 45.18
N LYS A 41 23.13 34.99 44.63
CA LYS A 41 24.22 34.99 43.64
C LYS A 41 25.46 34.35 44.25
N ASP A 42 26.13 33.47 43.49
CA ASP A 42 27.58 33.52 43.35
C ASP A 42 27.99 32.99 41.97
N LEU A 43 28.73 33.83 41.27
CA LEU A 43 29.25 33.66 39.92
C LEU A 43 30.57 32.89 39.97
N MET A 44 30.76 31.91 39.07
CA MET A 44 31.95 31.83 38.21
C MET A 44 31.60 31.18 36.86
N PRO A 45 32.28 31.56 35.76
CA PRO A 45 31.82 31.37 34.38
C PRO A 45 32.44 30.14 33.69
N SER A 46 32.02 29.91 32.43
CA SER A 46 32.57 29.00 31.40
C SER A 46 32.11 27.53 31.53
N ASN A 47 31.61 26.82 30.51
CA ASN A 47 31.92 26.91 29.08
C ASN A 47 30.88 26.16 28.20
N GLU A 48 29.58 26.47 28.27
CA GLU A 48 28.56 25.73 27.49
C GLU A 48 28.39 26.22 26.03
N MET A 49 28.92 27.40 25.69
CA MET A 49 28.80 27.98 24.34
C MET A 49 29.77 27.37 23.30
N GLU A 50 30.87 26.72 23.71
CA GLU A 50 31.85 26.13 22.77
C GLU A 50 31.53 24.68 22.38
N VAL A 51 30.77 23.96 23.21
CA VAL A 51 30.38 22.57 22.91
C VAL A 51 29.26 22.55 21.87
N HIS A 52 28.32 23.49 21.92
CA HIS A 52 27.27 23.59 20.91
C HIS A 52 27.81 24.02 19.53
N SER A 53 28.78 24.94 19.46
CA SER A 53 29.34 25.37 18.17
C SER A 53 30.12 24.26 17.48
N SER A 54 30.81 23.40 18.24
CA SER A 54 31.61 22.30 17.71
C SER A 54 30.76 21.11 17.24
N VAL A 55 29.62 20.85 17.88
CA VAL A 55 28.65 19.82 17.44
C VAL A 55 27.93 20.27 16.17
N ILE A 56 27.50 21.53 16.09
CA ILE A 56 26.87 22.10 14.88
C ILE A 56 27.84 22.10 13.70
N ASP A 57 29.13 22.40 13.94
CA ASP A 57 30.17 22.35 12.92
C ASP A 57 30.47 20.91 12.46
N LEU A 58 30.38 19.92 13.36
CA LEU A 58 30.50 18.50 13.00
C LEU A 58 29.31 18.01 12.17
N GLU A 59 28.08 18.34 12.56
CA GLU A 59 26.86 18.00 11.82
C GLU A 59 26.88 18.64 10.42
N SER A 60 27.26 19.91 10.33
CA SER A 60 27.40 20.62 9.06
C SER A 60 28.50 20.01 8.18
N LYS A 61 29.60 19.53 8.78
CA LYS A 61 30.67 18.81 8.07
C LYS A 61 30.27 17.41 7.63
N VAL A 62 29.51 16.68 8.45
CA VAL A 62 28.95 15.37 8.10
C VAL A 62 27.95 15.53 6.96
N GLU A 63 27.07 16.53 7.02
CA GLU A 63 26.10 16.83 5.96
C GLU A 63 26.79 17.30 4.67
N ALA A 64 27.86 18.09 4.76
CA ALA A 64 28.68 18.47 3.62
C ALA A 64 29.46 17.29 3.01
N LEU A 65 29.98 16.36 3.83
CA LEU A 65 30.68 15.14 3.37
C LEU A 65 29.69 14.15 2.73
N LEU A 66 28.51 13.95 3.33
CA LEU A 66 27.44 13.17 2.73
C LEU A 66 26.98 13.79 1.40
N SER A 67 26.83 15.12 1.34
CA SER A 67 26.44 15.82 0.11
C SER A 67 27.51 15.75 -0.99
N GLN A 68 28.80 15.71 -0.61
CA GLN A 68 29.92 15.54 -1.56
C GLN A 68 29.93 14.15 -2.17
N ASP A 69 29.65 13.10 -1.39
CA ASP A 69 29.58 11.72 -1.91
C ASP A 69 28.29 11.46 -2.71
N ILE A 70 27.15 12.03 -2.32
CA ILE A 70 25.87 11.82 -3.04
C ILE A 70 25.89 12.48 -4.44
N GLY A 71 26.52 13.65 -4.58
CA GLY A 71 26.57 14.38 -5.84
C GLY A 71 27.34 13.68 -6.97
N GLU A 72 28.25 12.75 -6.63
CA GLU A 72 28.97 11.93 -7.61
C GLU A 72 28.19 10.65 -7.98
N VAL A 73 27.38 10.12 -7.05
CA VAL A 73 26.53 8.93 -7.25
C VAL A 73 25.35 9.19 -8.19
N ASP A 74 24.78 10.40 -8.18
CA ASP A 74 23.69 10.79 -9.09
C ASP A 74 24.13 10.85 -10.57
N LYS A 75 25.43 11.09 -10.82
CA LYS A 75 26.00 11.04 -12.18
C LYS A 75 26.33 9.61 -12.65
N LEU A 76 26.45 8.67 -11.71
CA LEU A 76 26.85 7.28 -12.00
C LEU A 76 25.66 6.31 -12.02
N THR A 77 24.53 6.68 -11.41
CA THR A 77 23.33 5.82 -11.38
C THR A 77 22.67 5.80 -12.74
N PRO A 78 22.69 4.67 -13.49
CA PRO A 78 22.11 4.64 -14.83
C PRO A 78 20.59 4.85 -14.76
N LEU A 79 20.05 5.54 -15.77
CA LEU A 79 18.61 5.62 -15.95
C LEU A 79 18.07 4.26 -16.35
N VAL A 80 17.14 3.70 -15.58
CA VAL A 80 16.44 2.47 -15.93
C VAL A 80 15.09 2.81 -16.56
N CYS A 81 14.87 2.33 -17.78
CA CYS A 81 13.59 2.47 -18.47
C CYS A 81 12.77 1.18 -18.33
N CYS A 82 11.63 1.25 -17.66
CA CYS A 82 10.69 0.15 -17.52
C CYS A 82 9.56 0.28 -18.54
N PHE A 83 9.46 -0.71 -19.43
CA PHE A 83 8.48 -0.74 -20.50
C PHE A 83 7.35 -1.73 -20.21
N GLY A 84 6.09 -1.33 -20.38
CA GLY A 84 4.96 -2.27 -20.47
C GLY A 84 3.70 -1.80 -19.72
N PRO A 85 2.87 -2.73 -19.22
CA PRO A 85 1.60 -2.40 -18.59
C PRO A 85 1.73 -1.66 -17.26
N ALA A 86 0.93 -0.61 -17.11
CA ALA A 86 0.47 -0.12 -15.82
C ALA A 86 -1.06 -0.27 -15.76
N LYS A 87 -1.55 -0.94 -14.71
CA LYS A 87 -2.96 -1.34 -14.60
C LYS A 87 -3.43 -1.43 -13.16
N TYR A 88 -4.73 -1.29 -12.95
CA TYR A 88 -5.32 -1.59 -11.65
C TYR A 88 -5.73 -3.07 -11.55
N SER A 89 -5.37 -3.70 -10.44
CA SER A 89 -5.84 -5.03 -10.09
C SER A 89 -6.97 -4.94 -9.07
N PHE A 90 -8.11 -5.52 -9.40
CA PHE A 90 -9.23 -5.72 -8.49
C PHE A 90 -9.02 -7.06 -7.79
N ILE A 91 -8.61 -6.96 -6.54
CA ILE A 91 -8.31 -8.10 -5.69
C ILE A 91 -9.56 -8.39 -4.85
N PRO A 92 -10.10 -9.61 -4.91
CA PRO A 92 -11.25 -9.97 -4.09
C PRO A 92 -10.86 -9.88 -2.61
N SER A 93 -11.60 -9.08 -1.84
CA SER A 93 -11.40 -8.95 -0.39
C SER A 93 -12.58 -9.56 0.37
N GLY A 94 -12.30 -10.61 1.17
CA GLY A 94 -13.24 -11.38 2.01
C GLY A 94 -13.05 -12.90 1.85
N ARG A 95 -13.23 -13.81 2.85
CA ARG A 95 -13.23 -13.70 4.32
C ARG A 95 -11.97 -14.35 4.91
N PRO A 96 -11.39 -13.80 5.98
CA PRO A 96 -10.84 -14.60 7.08
C PRO A 96 -12.00 -15.24 7.85
N ALA A 97 -12.03 -16.57 7.95
CA ALA A 97 -13.01 -17.24 8.80
C ALA A 97 -12.55 -17.17 10.27
N ASN A 98 -13.21 -16.36 11.10
CA ASN A 98 -13.03 -16.38 12.57
C ASN A 98 -13.66 -17.61 13.25
N ARG A 99 -14.15 -18.58 12.47
CA ARG A 99 -14.82 -19.80 12.94
C ARG A 99 -14.42 -20.97 12.04
N LEU A 100 -14.23 -22.14 12.65
CA LEU A 100 -14.10 -23.42 11.95
C LEU A 100 -15.32 -23.62 11.03
N VAL A 101 -15.07 -23.55 9.72
CA VAL A 101 -16.05 -23.91 8.71
C VAL A 101 -15.93 -25.42 8.48
N ASP A 102 -17.06 -26.11 8.44
CA ASP A 102 -17.11 -27.52 8.08
C ASP A 102 -16.44 -27.73 6.71
N ARG A 103 -15.45 -28.64 6.66
CA ARG A 103 -14.60 -28.88 5.50
C ARG A 103 -15.41 -29.33 4.29
N GLU A 104 -16.48 -30.08 4.50
CA GLU A 104 -17.29 -30.67 3.45
C GLU A 104 -18.24 -29.63 2.85
N ILE A 105 -18.84 -28.80 3.71
CA ILE A 105 -19.64 -27.64 3.28
C ILE A 105 -18.75 -26.65 2.53
N HIS A 106 -17.56 -26.32 3.06
CA HIS A 106 -16.62 -25.43 2.40
C HIS A 106 -16.19 -25.96 1.03
N SER A 107 -15.90 -27.26 0.92
CA SER A 107 -15.49 -27.87 -0.35
C SER A 107 -16.61 -27.88 -1.39
N ARG A 108 -17.87 -28.11 -0.99
CA ARG A 108 -19.03 -28.09 -1.90
C ARG A 108 -19.42 -26.68 -2.34
N MET A 109 -19.24 -25.70 -1.45
CA MET A 109 -19.62 -24.31 -1.69
C MET A 109 -18.50 -23.46 -2.32
N LYS A 110 -17.27 -24.00 -2.40
CA LYS A 110 -16.07 -23.27 -2.84
C LYS A 110 -16.22 -22.58 -4.20
N ASP A 111 -16.86 -23.25 -5.15
CA ASP A 111 -17.03 -22.77 -6.51
C ASP A 111 -18.36 -22.03 -6.73
N MET A 112 -19.35 -22.23 -5.84
CA MET A 112 -20.67 -21.59 -5.92
C MET A 112 -20.76 -20.25 -5.17
N PHE A 113 -19.89 -20.01 -4.16
CA PHE A 113 -20.01 -18.86 -3.27
C PHE A 113 -18.85 -17.84 -3.35
N TRP A 114 -17.90 -18.00 -4.27
CA TRP A 114 -16.85 -16.99 -4.46
C TRP A 114 -17.33 -15.84 -5.36
N SER A 115 -18.41 -15.17 -4.94
CA SER A 115 -18.68 -13.78 -5.32
C SER A 115 -18.14 -12.92 -4.17
N PRO A 116 -16.93 -12.35 -4.29
CA PRO A 116 -16.44 -11.43 -3.27
C PRO A 116 -17.40 -10.24 -3.15
N ASP A 117 -17.84 -9.95 -1.92
CA ASP A 117 -18.74 -8.81 -1.65
C ASP A 117 -18.01 -7.48 -1.81
N GLU A 118 -16.67 -7.49 -1.66
CA GLU A 118 -15.80 -6.32 -1.76
C GLU A 118 -14.58 -6.63 -2.64
N PHE A 119 -14.10 -5.60 -3.33
CA PHE A 119 -12.83 -5.63 -4.05
C PHE A 119 -11.93 -4.52 -3.54
N VAL A 120 -10.67 -4.84 -3.31
CA VAL A 120 -9.62 -3.86 -3.13
C VAL A 120 -9.00 -3.55 -4.48
N ARG A 121 -8.97 -2.27 -4.83
CA ARG A 121 -8.24 -1.75 -5.98
C ARG A 121 -6.78 -1.55 -5.59
N ALA A 122 -5.87 -2.26 -6.25
CA ALA A 122 -4.43 -2.09 -6.07
C ALA A 122 -3.78 -1.65 -7.39
N PRO A 123 -2.92 -0.62 -7.40
CA PRO A 123 -2.09 -0.33 -8.57
C PRO A 123 -1.16 -1.52 -8.83
N GLY A 124 -0.85 -1.76 -10.10
CA GLY A 124 0.00 -2.88 -10.50
C GLY A 124 0.38 -2.82 -11.97
N GLY A 125 0.87 -3.96 -12.46
CA GLY A 125 1.55 -4.08 -13.74
C GLY A 125 2.96 -4.63 -13.51
N SER A 126 3.41 -5.56 -14.36
CA SER A 126 4.72 -6.19 -14.18
C SER A 126 5.84 -5.15 -14.24
N SER A 127 5.82 -4.29 -15.26
CA SER A 127 6.81 -3.25 -15.47
C SER A 127 6.65 -2.06 -14.51
N SER A 128 5.43 -1.66 -14.19
CA SER A 128 5.19 -0.59 -13.20
C SER A 128 5.64 -0.98 -11.80
N ASN A 129 5.45 -2.24 -11.39
CA ASN A 129 5.94 -2.74 -10.10
C ASN A 129 7.47 -2.75 -10.04
N VAL A 130 8.14 -3.14 -11.13
CA VAL A 130 9.61 -3.05 -11.20
C VAL A 130 10.07 -1.60 -11.11
N ALA A 131 9.37 -0.69 -11.81
CA ALA A 131 9.70 0.73 -11.76
C ALA A 131 9.58 1.31 -10.34
N LEU A 132 8.47 1.01 -9.66
CA LEU A 132 8.23 1.41 -8.27
C LEU A 132 9.27 0.83 -7.32
N ALA A 133 9.62 -0.45 -7.47
CA ALA A 133 10.63 -1.10 -6.63
C ALA A 133 12.01 -0.46 -6.81
N LEU A 134 12.41 -0.18 -8.07
CA LEU A 134 13.67 0.48 -8.37
C LEU A 134 13.72 1.92 -7.84
N ALA A 135 12.62 2.66 -7.99
CA ALA A 135 12.51 4.02 -7.45
C ALA A 135 12.56 4.03 -5.91
N ALA A 136 11.91 3.06 -5.26
CA ALA A 136 11.96 2.90 -3.80
C ALA A 136 13.38 2.57 -3.27
N LEU A 137 14.24 1.99 -4.11
CA LEU A 137 15.65 1.76 -3.81
C LEU A 137 16.54 2.98 -4.09
N GLY A 138 15.98 4.11 -4.51
CA GLY A 138 16.71 5.33 -4.85
C GLY A 138 17.24 5.36 -6.28
N GLY A 139 16.81 4.46 -7.16
CA GLY A 139 17.22 4.43 -8.56
C GLY A 139 16.56 5.52 -9.40
N ARG A 140 17.26 5.98 -10.45
CA ARG A 140 16.67 6.83 -11.51
C ARG A 140 15.85 5.95 -12.46
N VAL A 141 14.53 6.12 -12.48
CA VAL A 141 13.63 5.27 -13.26
C VAL A 141 12.64 6.10 -14.08
N VAL A 142 12.49 5.73 -15.34
CA VAL A 142 11.38 6.17 -16.21
C VAL A 142 10.46 5.00 -16.48
N PHE A 143 9.16 5.26 -16.45
CA PHE A 143 8.15 4.34 -16.93
C PHE A 143 7.66 4.74 -18.33
N MET A 144 7.67 3.78 -19.26
CA MET A 144 7.12 3.90 -20.61
C MET A 144 5.96 2.93 -20.79
N GLY A 145 4.79 3.49 -21.09
CA GLY A 145 3.55 2.73 -21.28
C GLY A 145 2.43 3.65 -21.73
N LYS A 146 1.27 3.07 -22.00
CA LYS A 146 0.06 3.80 -22.41
C LYS A 146 -1.04 3.56 -21.40
N LEU A 147 -1.66 4.64 -20.95
CA LEU A 147 -2.81 4.63 -20.04
C LEU A 147 -4.00 5.26 -20.76
N GLY A 148 -5.21 5.01 -20.28
CA GLY A 148 -6.39 5.72 -20.77
C GLY A 148 -6.41 7.15 -20.23
N ASP A 149 -6.97 8.09 -20.98
CA ASP A 149 -7.29 9.42 -20.47
C ASP A 149 -8.57 9.39 -19.63
N ASP A 150 -8.49 8.65 -18.51
CA ASP A 150 -9.57 8.44 -17.56
C ASP A 150 -9.06 8.61 -16.12
N GLU A 151 -9.99 8.62 -15.15
CA GLU A 151 -9.64 8.80 -13.72
C GLU A 151 -8.66 7.74 -13.22
N TYR A 152 -8.70 6.53 -13.77
CA TYR A 152 -7.76 5.47 -13.44
C TYR A 152 -6.36 5.79 -13.98
N GLY A 153 -6.24 6.22 -15.23
CA GLY A 153 -4.97 6.60 -15.84
C GLY A 153 -4.33 7.76 -15.09
N GLN A 154 -5.11 8.79 -14.77
CA GLN A 154 -4.64 9.93 -13.98
C GLN A 154 -4.23 9.51 -12.56
N SER A 155 -5.01 8.65 -11.89
CA SER A 155 -4.66 8.12 -10.58
C SER A 155 -3.39 7.25 -10.59
N MET A 156 -3.14 6.52 -11.68
CA MET A 156 -1.94 5.69 -11.86
C MET A 156 -0.71 6.57 -12.13
N LEU A 157 -0.84 7.57 -13.00
CA LEU A 157 0.21 8.57 -13.23
C LEU A 157 0.61 9.28 -11.95
N TYR A 158 -0.37 9.72 -11.16
CA TYR A 158 -0.12 10.33 -9.86
C TYR A 158 0.61 9.36 -8.92
N HIS A 159 0.16 8.10 -8.85
CA HIS A 159 0.79 7.08 -8.02
C HIS A 159 2.26 6.85 -8.40
N LEU A 160 2.59 6.74 -9.69
CA LEU A 160 3.96 6.59 -10.16
C LEU A 160 4.83 7.79 -9.78
N ASN A 161 4.35 9.01 -10.04
CA ASN A 161 5.10 10.24 -9.78
C ASN A 161 5.38 10.45 -8.28
N VAL A 162 4.41 10.21 -7.40
CA VAL A 162 4.59 10.35 -5.94
C VAL A 162 5.62 9.35 -5.40
N ASN A 163 5.80 8.21 -6.07
CA ASN A 163 6.82 7.22 -5.72
C ASN A 163 8.16 7.43 -6.45
N GLY A 164 8.38 8.60 -7.06
CA GLY A 164 9.66 8.95 -7.69
C GLY A 164 9.90 8.33 -9.07
N VAL A 165 8.90 7.68 -9.67
CA VAL A 165 9.00 7.16 -11.04
C VAL A 165 8.68 8.29 -12.03
N GLN A 166 9.58 8.53 -12.98
CA GLN A 166 9.39 9.58 -13.98
C GLN A 166 8.39 9.12 -15.05
N THR A 167 7.28 9.86 -15.23
CA THR A 167 6.19 9.49 -16.16
C THR A 167 6.16 10.32 -17.45
N ARG A 168 7.22 11.09 -17.77
CA ARG A 168 7.26 11.94 -18.98
C ARG A 168 7.17 11.18 -20.30
N ALA A 169 7.39 9.87 -20.27
CA ALA A 169 7.34 8.99 -21.43
C ALA A 169 6.09 8.07 -21.41
N VAL A 170 5.07 8.45 -20.64
CA VAL A 170 3.76 7.79 -20.65
C VAL A 170 2.84 8.50 -21.62
N SER A 171 2.17 7.75 -22.49
CA SER A 171 1.13 8.26 -23.38
C SER A 171 -0.26 8.06 -22.77
N LEU A 172 -1.14 9.03 -23.01
CA LEU A 172 -2.56 8.95 -22.64
C LEU A 172 -3.40 8.72 -23.89
N ASP A 173 -4.31 7.75 -23.84
CA ASP A 173 -5.20 7.39 -24.92
C ASP A 173 -6.65 7.78 -24.59
N PRO A 174 -7.24 8.78 -25.27
CA PRO A 174 -8.64 9.16 -25.05
C PRO A 174 -9.63 8.16 -25.65
N SER A 175 -9.17 7.22 -26.48
CA SER A 175 -10.03 6.26 -27.20
C SER A 175 -10.17 4.90 -26.52
N ALA A 176 -9.33 4.61 -25.52
CA ALA A 176 -9.32 3.33 -24.82
C ALA A 176 -9.18 3.51 -23.30
N PRO A 177 -9.87 2.69 -22.48
CA PRO A 177 -9.79 2.81 -21.03
C PRO A 177 -8.45 2.32 -20.49
N THR A 178 -8.06 2.79 -19.30
CA THR A 178 -6.90 2.30 -18.58
C THR A 178 -7.03 0.81 -18.30
N ALA A 179 -5.92 0.08 -18.46
CA ALA A 179 -5.89 -1.36 -18.24
C ALA A 179 -6.32 -1.73 -16.80
N MET A 180 -7.17 -2.74 -16.71
CA MET A 180 -7.65 -3.29 -15.45
C MET A 180 -7.55 -4.81 -15.47
N SER A 181 -7.33 -5.42 -14.33
CA SER A 181 -7.37 -6.87 -14.20
C SER A 181 -8.16 -7.33 -12.98
N LEU A 182 -8.93 -8.39 -13.17
CA LEU A 182 -9.66 -9.07 -12.11
C LEU A 182 -8.84 -10.27 -11.63
N MET A 183 -8.57 -10.31 -10.33
CA MET A 183 -7.93 -11.46 -9.71
C MET A 183 -8.98 -12.43 -9.16
N LYS A 184 -8.75 -13.72 -9.34
CA LYS A 184 -9.62 -14.80 -8.86
C LYS A 184 -8.76 -15.84 -8.16
N VAL A 185 -9.19 -16.25 -6.97
CA VAL A 185 -8.58 -17.39 -6.28
C VAL A 185 -9.28 -18.65 -6.78
N THR A 186 -8.52 -19.61 -7.30
CA THR A 186 -9.07 -20.87 -7.80
C THR A 186 -9.44 -21.80 -6.65
N SER A 187 -10.22 -22.84 -6.96
CA SER A 187 -10.50 -23.93 -6.04
C SER A 187 -9.25 -24.66 -5.52
N ARG A 188 -8.11 -24.53 -6.19
CA ARG A 188 -6.81 -25.08 -5.76
C ARG A 188 -5.96 -24.09 -4.95
N GLY A 189 -6.46 -22.88 -4.68
CA GLY A 189 -5.74 -21.84 -3.95
C GLY A 189 -4.71 -21.08 -4.80
N SER A 190 -4.66 -21.31 -6.11
CA SER A 190 -3.83 -20.50 -7.02
C SER A 190 -4.52 -19.17 -7.33
N LEU A 191 -3.74 -18.14 -7.61
CA LEU A 191 -4.24 -16.84 -8.06
C LEU A 191 -4.22 -16.78 -9.59
N ASN A 192 -5.39 -16.64 -10.19
CA ASN A 192 -5.53 -16.39 -11.63
C ASN A 192 -5.90 -14.92 -11.85
N THR A 193 -5.26 -14.29 -12.84
CA THR A 193 -5.52 -12.89 -13.19
C THR A 193 -6.03 -12.82 -14.62
N SER A 194 -7.14 -12.13 -14.84
CA SER A 194 -7.69 -11.87 -16.17
C SER A 194 -7.73 -10.36 -16.44
N CYS A 195 -7.12 -9.91 -17.54
CA CYS A 195 -7.18 -8.51 -17.95
C CYS A 195 -8.49 -8.20 -18.68
N VAL A 196 -9.06 -7.03 -18.42
CA VAL A 196 -10.21 -6.48 -19.14
C VAL A 196 -9.72 -5.97 -20.48
N LYS A 197 -10.37 -6.38 -21.57
CA LYS A 197 -10.01 -6.01 -22.95
C LYS A 197 -11.23 -5.49 -23.70
N PRO A 198 -11.05 -4.57 -24.68
CA PRO A 198 -9.80 -3.90 -25.04
C PRO A 198 -9.39 -2.82 -24.03
N CYS A 199 -8.09 -2.51 -23.94
CA CYS A 199 -7.56 -1.45 -23.07
C CYS A 199 -6.44 -0.65 -23.75
N ALA A 200 -6.06 0.49 -23.17
CA ALA A 200 -5.05 1.39 -23.71
C ALA A 200 -3.68 0.71 -23.91
N GLU A 201 -3.31 -0.23 -23.04
CA GLU A 201 -2.09 -1.05 -23.17
C GLU A 201 -2.05 -1.83 -24.49
N ASP A 202 -3.17 -2.42 -24.92
CA ASP A 202 -3.24 -3.19 -26.17
C ASP A 202 -3.00 -2.30 -27.41
N SER A 203 -3.06 -0.97 -27.24
CA SER A 203 -2.84 0.04 -28.29
C SER A 203 -1.51 0.79 -28.14
N PHE A 204 -0.56 0.24 -27.37
CA PHE A 204 0.80 0.76 -27.27
C PHE A 204 1.60 0.40 -28.54
N LEU A 205 2.07 1.41 -29.27
CA LEU A 205 2.77 1.25 -30.55
C LEU A 205 4.22 1.75 -30.48
N GLN A 206 5.02 1.41 -31.49
CA GLN A 206 6.38 1.91 -31.62
C GLN A 206 6.46 3.45 -31.66
N SER A 207 5.43 4.11 -32.20
CA SER A 207 5.32 5.57 -32.22
C SER A 207 5.20 6.20 -30.84
N ASP A 208 4.77 5.44 -29.83
CA ASP A 208 4.64 5.90 -28.45
C ASP A 208 5.97 5.86 -27.69
N ILE A 209 7.00 5.24 -28.27
CA ILE A 209 8.34 5.17 -27.68
C ILE A 209 9.05 6.51 -27.88
N ASN A 210 9.38 7.18 -26.77
CA ASN A 210 10.18 8.41 -26.82
C ASN A 210 11.68 8.07 -26.85
N PRO A 211 12.38 8.25 -28.00
CA PRO A 211 13.78 7.88 -28.13
C PRO A 211 14.72 8.82 -27.38
N ASP A 212 14.28 10.03 -27.02
CA ASP A 212 15.13 11.01 -26.35
C ASP A 212 15.38 10.60 -24.91
N VAL A 213 14.39 10.00 -24.25
CA VAL A 213 14.53 9.48 -22.89
C VAL A 213 15.48 8.27 -22.84
N LEU A 214 15.54 7.48 -23.91
CA LEU A 214 16.48 6.35 -23.99
C LEU A 214 17.94 6.79 -24.22
N LYS A 215 18.17 8.04 -24.62
CA LYS A 215 19.51 8.59 -24.87
C LYS A 215 20.05 9.38 -23.68
N GLU A 216 19.28 9.51 -22.61
CA GLU A 216 19.74 10.16 -21.38
C GLU A 216 20.84 9.31 -20.72
N VAL A 217 21.98 9.94 -20.45
CA VAL A 217 23.16 9.38 -19.80
C VAL A 217 23.21 9.88 -18.37
#